data_AF-A0A7C1NIC4-F1
#
_entry.id   AF-A0A7C1NIC4-F1
#
_cell.length_a   1.000
_cell.length_b   1.000
_cell.length_c   1.000
_cell.angle_alpha   90.00
_cell.angle_beta   90.00
_cell.angle_gamma   90.00
#
_symmetry.space_group_name_H-M   'P 1'
#
loop_
_entity.id
_entity.type
_entity.pdbx_description
1 polymer ?
#
loop_
_entity_poly.entity_id
_entity_poly.type
_entity_poly.pdbx_seq_one_letter_code
_entity_poly.pdbx_strand_id
1 'polypeptide(L)'
;MPSTDLIFALLKQFAMKKKSSNLDFVEFVAYCQKYAEKFGDKDPEIERLRSLTGGEIVEQLNILAADGKVTLQNDKQSITTIEIPSYFPDAIQRAYKKLEKNPELPFPTEESLGLTLPVTLVTAINIKSDLVSLLVRKDLTDTGIIRMLFPDDISSLVITAGLLSHKMLEYSVQKIKIYLNQQKNSAYMQQKLRAIFKQIGLVLKELYNKVLTRPGQAVSSIIEPTDFSFRFWAHLTSLIIQEFRAKDNKLAEEQSICQAAYLLGFYNVHYQGIAQKKKESETALRYLELRLRKQPYFFTITDIYDLKDSKGILL
;
A
#
# COMPACT_ATOMS: atom_id res chain seq x y z
N MET A 1 33.76 0.65 20.97
CA MET A 1 33.08 1.38 19.89
C MET A 1 31.58 1.27 20.09
N PRO A 2 30.79 2.32 19.80
CA PRO A 2 29.33 2.22 19.76
C PRO A 2 28.92 1.33 18.60
N SER A 3 27.82 0.60 18.76
CA SER A 3 27.30 -0.29 17.73
C SER A 3 26.84 0.49 16.50
N THR A 4 27.00 -0.14 15.34
CA THR A 4 26.50 0.36 14.06
C THR A 4 24.99 0.62 14.10
N ASP A 5 24.25 -0.22 14.84
CA ASP A 5 22.80 -0.09 15.02
C ASP A 5 22.41 1.16 15.82
N LEU A 6 23.15 1.50 16.88
CA LEU A 6 22.94 2.73 17.64
C LEU A 6 23.19 3.97 16.78
N ILE A 7 24.28 3.99 16.02
CA ILE A 7 24.60 5.10 15.11
C ILE A 7 23.49 5.26 14.06
N PHE A 8 23.00 4.17 13.48
CA PHE A 8 21.91 4.23 12.50
C PHE A 8 20.59 4.71 13.12
N ALA A 9 20.28 4.27 14.34
CA ALA A 9 19.09 4.74 15.07
C ALA A 9 19.14 6.25 15.33
N LEU A 10 20.29 6.77 15.78
CA LEU A 10 20.51 8.20 15.98
C LEU A 10 20.44 8.98 14.67
N LEU A 11 20.99 8.42 13.59
CA LEU A 11 20.93 9.01 12.26
C LEU A 11 19.48 9.17 11.78
N LYS A 12 18.65 8.13 11.93
CA LYS A 12 17.21 8.20 11.62
C LYS A 12 16.48 9.21 12.49
N GLN A 13 16.82 9.31 13.77
CA GLN A 13 16.21 10.27 14.69
C GLN A 13 16.58 11.71 14.30
N PHE A 14 17.86 11.93 13.94
CA PHE A 14 18.35 13.22 13.49
C PHE A 14 17.69 13.65 12.17
N ALA A 15 17.57 12.73 11.21
CA ALA A 15 16.89 12.95 9.94
C ALA A 15 15.44 13.39 10.13
N MET A 16 14.73 12.75 11.05
CA MET A 16 13.35 13.13 11.39
C MET A 16 13.26 14.50 12.02
N LYS A 17 14.21 14.86 12.88
CA LYS A 17 14.26 16.18 13.50
C LYS A 17 14.55 17.28 12.47
N LYS A 18 15.44 17.02 11.52
CA LYS A 18 15.81 17.95 10.43
C LYS A 18 14.81 17.94 9.27
N LYS A 19 13.92 16.94 9.22
CA LYS A 19 12.99 16.69 8.10
C LYS A 19 13.69 16.56 6.75
N SER A 20 14.85 15.91 6.73
CA SER A 20 15.70 15.79 5.54
C SER A 20 16.26 14.38 5.41
N SER A 21 16.36 13.88 4.17
CA SER A 21 17.09 12.66 3.84
C SER A 21 18.60 12.91 3.74
N ASN A 22 19.01 14.15 3.48
CA ASN A 22 20.41 14.58 3.39
C ASN A 22 20.82 15.30 4.65
N LEU A 23 21.88 14.82 5.29
CA LEU A 23 22.34 15.30 6.59
C LEU A 23 23.80 15.73 6.50
N ASP A 24 24.11 16.88 7.08
CA ASP A 24 25.48 17.32 7.25
C ASP A 24 26.20 16.44 8.29
N PHE A 25 27.38 15.93 7.92
CA PHE A 25 28.17 15.04 8.77
C PHE A 25 28.60 15.72 10.07
N VAL A 26 29.04 16.97 10.01
CA VAL A 26 29.54 17.72 11.19
C VAL A 26 28.40 17.99 12.16
N GLU A 27 27.23 18.40 11.64
CA GLU A 27 26.04 18.57 12.48
C GLU A 27 25.59 17.25 13.13
N PHE A 28 25.71 16.12 12.42
CA PHE A 28 25.36 14.81 12.96
C PHE A 28 26.32 14.38 14.09
N VAL A 29 27.62 14.56 13.94
CA VAL A 29 28.62 14.30 15.00
C VAL A 29 28.27 15.10 16.26
N ALA A 30 27.99 16.40 16.09
CA ALA A 30 27.60 17.29 17.20
C ALA A 30 26.26 16.86 17.83
N TYR A 31 25.33 16.32 17.04
CA TYR A 31 24.08 15.77 17.55
C TYR A 31 24.31 14.54 18.44
N CYS A 32 25.18 13.61 18.04
CA CYS A 32 25.52 12.43 18.84
C CYS A 32 26.14 12.81 20.19
N GLN A 33 27.07 13.76 20.21
CA GLN A 33 27.69 14.27 21.45
C GLN A 33 26.64 14.91 22.38
N LYS A 34 25.78 15.78 21.85
CA LYS A 34 24.67 16.38 22.64
C LYS A 34 23.64 15.36 23.12
N TYR A 35 23.42 14.30 22.37
CA TYR A 35 22.54 13.20 22.80
C TYR A 35 23.16 12.45 23.98
N ALA A 36 24.47 12.22 23.92
CA ALA A 36 25.26 11.60 24.97
C ALA A 36 25.29 12.40 26.27
N GLU A 37 25.41 13.74 26.18
CA GLU A 37 25.33 14.64 27.34
C GLU A 37 23.99 14.54 28.07
N LYS A 38 22.90 14.26 27.34
CA LYS A 38 21.54 14.21 27.92
C LYS A 38 21.13 12.84 28.43
N PHE A 39 21.67 11.78 27.84
CA PHE A 39 21.19 10.41 28.07
C PHE A 39 22.29 9.41 28.42
N GLY A 40 23.56 9.83 28.47
CA GLY A 40 24.70 8.93 28.70
C GLY A 40 24.68 8.24 30.05
N ASP A 41 24.12 8.87 31.08
CA ASP A 41 23.98 8.25 32.41
C ASP A 41 23.04 7.03 32.42
N LYS A 42 22.24 6.84 31.36
CA LYS A 42 21.27 5.73 31.25
C LYS A 42 21.83 4.49 30.55
N ASP A 43 22.90 4.64 29.77
CA ASP A 43 23.47 3.56 28.97
C ASP A 43 24.97 3.80 28.72
N PRO A 44 25.86 2.89 29.16
CA PRO A 44 27.29 2.98 28.90
C PRO A 44 27.66 3.10 27.41
N GLU A 45 26.84 2.60 26.50
CA GLU A 45 27.05 2.72 25.06
C GLU A 45 26.78 4.16 24.56
N ILE A 46 25.77 4.82 25.15
CA ILE A 46 25.44 6.23 24.87
C ILE A 46 26.48 7.15 25.50
N GLU A 47 27.00 6.84 26.69
CA GLU A 47 28.05 7.66 27.33
C GLU A 47 29.33 7.74 26.48
N ARG A 48 29.68 6.65 25.81
CA ARG A 48 30.83 6.59 24.89
C ARG A 48 30.68 7.53 23.68
N LEU A 49 29.47 8.01 23.38
CA LEU A 49 29.25 9.01 22.34
C LEU A 49 29.77 10.41 22.72
N ARG A 50 30.05 10.69 24.00
CA ARG A 50 30.60 11.99 24.45
C ARG A 50 32.03 12.23 23.97
N SER A 51 32.87 11.20 24.01
CA SER A 51 34.29 11.28 23.62
C SER A 51 34.54 10.92 22.16
N LEU A 52 33.47 10.83 21.37
CA LEU A 52 33.50 10.18 20.08
C LEU A 52 34.10 11.10 19.02
N THR A 53 35.08 10.58 18.30
CA THR A 53 35.81 11.31 17.25
C THR A 53 35.12 11.15 15.90
N GLY A 54 35.27 12.14 15.00
CA GLY A 54 34.73 12.03 13.65
C GLY A 54 35.18 10.76 12.91
N GLY A 55 36.42 10.30 13.15
CA GLY A 55 36.96 9.07 12.55
C GLY A 55 36.21 7.80 12.95
N GLU A 56 35.77 7.67 14.20
CA GLU A 56 34.99 6.51 14.67
C GLU A 56 33.59 6.49 14.05
N ILE A 57 32.97 7.66 13.81
CA ILE A 57 31.68 7.73 13.09
C ILE A 57 31.86 7.35 11.62
N VAL A 58 32.96 7.80 10.98
CA VAL A 58 33.27 7.46 9.58
C VAL A 58 33.35 5.95 9.39
N GLU A 59 34.01 5.22 10.29
CA GLU A 59 34.09 3.75 10.21
C GLU A 59 32.69 3.10 10.25
N GLN A 60 31.83 3.53 11.19
CA GLN A 60 30.46 3.02 11.28
C GLN A 60 29.60 3.40 10.07
N LEU A 61 29.76 4.60 9.54
CA LEU A 61 29.07 5.06 8.32
C LEU A 61 29.52 4.27 7.09
N ASN A 62 30.79 3.90 6.99
CA ASN A 62 31.28 3.05 5.90
C ASN A 62 30.68 1.64 5.97
N ILE A 63 30.51 1.06 7.16
CA ILE A 63 29.78 -0.21 7.34
C ILE A 63 28.32 -0.04 6.88
N LEU A 64 27.65 1.04 7.29
CA LEU A 64 26.27 1.32 6.87
C LEU A 64 26.16 1.58 5.36
N ALA A 65 27.17 2.17 4.74
CA ALA A 65 27.22 2.41 3.30
C ALA A 65 27.45 1.11 2.52
N ALA A 66 28.32 0.22 3.03
CA ALA A 66 28.51 -1.11 2.46
C ALA A 66 27.22 -1.94 2.51
N ASP A 67 26.41 -1.77 3.56
CA ASP A 67 25.07 -2.35 3.71
C ASP A 67 23.99 -1.65 2.85
N GLY A 68 24.32 -0.55 2.15
CA GLY A 68 23.37 0.26 1.37
C GLY A 68 22.34 1.03 2.21
N LYS A 69 22.53 1.12 3.54
CA LYS A 69 21.62 1.83 4.46
C LYS A 69 21.78 3.35 4.38
N VAL A 70 22.96 3.82 3.97
CA VAL A 70 23.28 5.23 3.75
C VAL A 70 24.10 5.39 2.47
N THR A 71 24.09 6.58 1.89
CA THR A 71 25.02 6.96 0.82
C THR A 71 25.84 8.15 1.29
N LEU A 72 27.16 8.06 1.12
CA LEU A 72 28.10 9.06 1.61
C LEU A 72 28.59 9.91 0.44
N GLN A 73 28.42 11.23 0.56
CA GLN A 73 29.00 12.18 -0.38
C GLN A 73 30.25 12.79 0.24
N ASN A 74 31.34 12.75 -0.52
CA ASN A 74 32.65 13.20 -0.08
C ASN A 74 33.08 14.46 -0.84
N ASP A 75 33.67 15.42 -0.12
CA ASP A 75 34.45 16.50 -0.73
C ASP A 75 35.92 16.32 -0.31
N LYS A 76 36.84 16.28 -1.29
CA LYS A 76 38.30 16.19 -1.09
C LYS A 76 38.72 15.23 0.04
N GLN A 77 38.17 14.01 0.04
CA GLN A 77 38.42 12.91 1.01
C GLN A 77 37.73 13.00 2.38
N SER A 78 36.87 13.99 2.62
CA SER A 78 36.06 14.06 3.85
C SER A 78 34.58 13.89 3.54
N ILE A 79 33.87 13.11 4.37
CA ILE A 79 32.41 12.98 4.27
C ILE A 79 31.79 14.34 4.61
N THR A 80 30.99 14.87 3.70
CA THR A 80 30.25 16.12 3.90
C THR A 80 28.78 15.85 4.15
N THR A 81 28.18 14.99 3.33
CA THR A 81 26.74 14.70 3.39
C THR A 81 26.48 13.20 3.54
N ILE A 82 25.56 12.86 4.43
CA ILE A 82 25.02 11.52 4.62
C ILE A 82 23.59 11.51 4.09
N GLU A 83 23.35 10.74 3.03
CA GLU A 83 22.02 10.50 2.49
C GLU A 83 21.43 9.22 3.10
N ILE A 84 20.15 9.27 3.48
CA ILE A 84 19.39 8.11 3.99
C ILE A 84 18.31 7.74 2.97
N PRO A 85 18.55 6.74 2.11
CA PRO A 85 17.56 6.29 1.12
C PRO A 85 16.24 5.85 1.76
N SER A 86 16.30 5.25 2.95
CA SER A 86 15.12 4.76 3.68
C SER A 86 14.27 5.85 4.35
N TYR A 87 14.70 7.13 4.35
CA TYR A 87 14.02 8.20 5.07
C TYR A 87 12.55 8.36 4.68
N PHE A 88 12.26 8.50 3.37
CA PHE A 88 10.91 8.71 2.88
C PHE A 88 10.02 7.46 3.02
N PRO A 89 10.46 6.25 2.62
CA PRO A 89 9.68 5.03 2.85
C PRO A 89 9.39 4.81 4.34
N ASP A 90 10.34 5.03 5.24
CA ASP A 90 10.15 4.86 6.69
C ASP A 90 9.15 5.87 7.26
N ALA A 91 9.13 7.11 6.75
CA ALA A 91 8.15 8.11 7.15
C ALA A 91 6.73 7.70 6.75
N ILE A 92 6.56 7.24 5.50
CA ILE A 92 5.27 6.74 4.98
C ILE A 92 4.82 5.50 5.76
N GLN A 93 5.70 4.51 5.94
CA GLN A 93 5.37 3.29 6.69
C GLN A 93 4.96 3.58 8.13
N ARG A 94 5.64 4.54 8.80
CA ARG A 94 5.23 4.96 10.15
C ARG A 94 3.85 5.60 10.18
N ALA A 95 3.48 6.37 9.15
CA ALA A 95 2.14 6.93 9.05
C ALA A 95 1.08 5.83 8.91
N TYR A 96 1.33 4.82 8.08
CA TYR A 96 0.42 3.68 7.95
C TYR A 96 0.36 2.80 9.20
N LYS A 97 1.48 2.62 9.93
CA LYS A 97 1.47 1.95 11.25
C LYS A 97 0.61 2.71 12.27
N LYS A 98 0.56 4.05 12.20
CA LYS A 98 -0.36 4.84 13.02
C LYS A 98 -1.81 4.66 12.56
N LEU A 99 -2.06 4.65 11.26
CA LEU A 99 -3.38 4.39 10.67
C LEU A 99 -3.93 3.01 11.05
N GLU A 100 -3.09 1.97 11.12
CA GLU A 100 -3.51 0.64 11.56
C GLU A 100 -4.02 0.64 13.01
N LYS A 101 -3.44 1.48 13.88
CA LYS A 101 -3.88 1.66 15.28
C LYS A 101 -5.08 2.60 15.41
N ASN A 102 -5.16 3.62 14.55
CA ASN A 102 -6.27 4.56 14.50
C ASN A 102 -6.77 4.71 13.06
N PRO A 103 -7.73 3.86 12.64
CA PRO A 103 -8.22 3.86 11.27
C PRO A 103 -9.02 5.11 10.86
N GLU A 104 -9.37 6.00 11.80
CA GLU A 104 -10.04 7.26 11.50
C GLU A 104 -9.09 8.26 10.83
N LEU A 105 -7.78 8.19 11.12
CA LEU A 105 -6.76 9.07 10.53
C LEU A 105 -6.79 8.99 8.99
N PRO A 106 -6.85 10.12 8.26
CA PRO A 106 -6.92 10.11 6.80
C PRO A 106 -5.69 9.41 6.18
N PHE A 107 -5.83 8.95 4.94
CA PHE A 107 -4.67 8.40 4.23
C PHE A 107 -3.57 9.45 4.09
N PRO A 108 -2.29 9.05 4.23
CA PRO A 108 -1.19 10.00 4.18
C PRO A 108 -1.06 10.68 2.82
N THR A 109 -0.95 12.00 2.84
CA THR A 109 -0.52 12.86 1.72
C THR A 109 0.85 13.45 2.03
N GLU A 110 1.57 13.94 1.01
CA GLU A 110 2.85 14.64 1.22
C GLU A 110 2.72 15.82 2.17
N GLU A 111 1.65 16.61 1.99
CA GLU A 111 1.31 17.74 2.84
C GLU A 111 1.07 17.30 4.30
N SER A 112 0.27 16.24 4.51
CA SER A 112 -0.02 15.73 5.87
C SER A 112 1.23 15.21 6.60
N LEU A 113 2.23 14.74 5.83
CA LEU A 113 3.49 14.26 6.36
C LEU A 113 4.55 15.37 6.48
N GLY A 114 4.30 16.55 5.90
CA GLY A 114 5.27 17.62 5.77
C GLY A 114 6.52 17.17 4.98
N LEU A 115 6.32 16.34 3.96
CA LEU A 115 7.38 15.82 3.10
C LEU A 115 7.36 16.51 1.74
N THR A 116 8.54 16.72 1.18
CA THR A 116 8.71 17.13 -0.22
C THR A 116 9.45 16.00 -0.92
N LEU A 117 8.71 15.15 -1.62
CA LEU A 117 9.28 13.96 -2.24
C LEU A 117 9.98 14.31 -3.57
N PRO A 118 11.25 13.93 -3.76
CA PRO A 118 11.92 14.07 -5.04
C PRO A 118 11.19 13.28 -6.13
N VAL A 119 11.00 13.90 -7.30
CA VAL A 119 10.28 13.27 -8.44
C VAL A 119 10.96 11.98 -8.89
N THR A 120 12.29 11.90 -8.75
CA THR A 120 13.08 10.70 -9.09
C THR A 120 12.79 9.49 -8.21
N LEU A 121 12.24 9.69 -7.00
CA LEU A 121 11.94 8.62 -6.05
C LEU A 121 10.46 8.20 -6.07
N VAL A 122 9.61 8.92 -6.80
CA VAL A 122 8.16 8.75 -6.76
C VAL A 122 7.62 8.31 -8.11
N THR A 123 6.93 7.17 -8.11
CA THR A 123 6.12 6.76 -9.26
C THR A 123 4.72 7.32 -9.09
N ALA A 124 4.37 8.33 -9.90
CA ALA A 124 3.01 8.85 -9.94
C ALA A 124 2.12 7.95 -10.80
N ILE A 125 0.96 7.55 -10.27
CA ILE A 125 0.01 6.69 -10.97
C ILE A 125 -1.39 7.29 -10.93
N ASN A 126 -2.14 7.16 -12.01
CA ASN A 126 -3.58 7.43 -12.03
C ASN A 126 -4.33 6.17 -11.61
N ILE A 127 -5.20 6.30 -10.60
CA ILE A 127 -5.94 5.14 -10.08
C ILE A 127 -6.80 4.44 -11.15
N LYS A 128 -7.34 5.18 -12.13
CA LYS A 128 -8.26 4.63 -13.14
C LYS A 128 -7.56 3.80 -14.20
N SER A 129 -6.40 4.26 -14.67
CA SER A 129 -5.68 3.61 -15.78
C SER A 129 -4.61 2.64 -15.30
N ASP A 130 -3.95 2.94 -14.18
CA ASP A 130 -2.64 2.35 -13.92
C ASP A 130 -2.68 1.31 -12.80
N LEU A 131 -3.58 1.45 -11.81
CA LEU A 131 -3.57 0.61 -10.61
C LEU A 131 -3.67 -0.89 -10.92
N VAL A 132 -4.60 -1.30 -11.80
CA VAL A 132 -4.76 -2.73 -12.13
C VAL A 132 -3.49 -3.28 -12.78
N SER A 133 -2.84 -2.50 -13.64
CA SER A 133 -1.58 -2.89 -14.26
C SER A 133 -0.46 -3.00 -13.22
N LEU A 134 -0.40 -2.07 -12.28
CA LEU A 134 0.59 -2.02 -11.22
C LEU A 134 0.50 -3.23 -10.28
N LEU A 135 -0.72 -3.65 -9.93
CA LEU A 135 -0.97 -4.83 -9.08
C LEU A 135 -0.50 -6.14 -9.73
N VAL A 136 -0.31 -6.16 -11.05
CA VAL A 136 0.23 -7.32 -11.79
C VAL A 136 1.75 -7.25 -11.91
N ARG A 137 2.33 -6.06 -11.87
CA ARG A 137 3.78 -5.88 -12.00
C ARG A 137 4.51 -6.36 -10.74
N LYS A 138 5.70 -6.93 -10.95
CA LYS A 138 6.61 -7.40 -9.90
C LYS A 138 7.94 -6.64 -9.89
N ASP A 139 8.01 -5.53 -10.62
CA ASP A 139 9.23 -4.73 -10.85
C ASP A 139 9.49 -3.70 -9.74
N LEU A 140 8.47 -3.34 -8.95
CA LEU A 140 8.63 -2.41 -7.85
C LEU A 140 9.18 -3.10 -6.61
N THR A 141 10.23 -2.52 -6.04
CA THR A 141 10.72 -2.87 -4.71
C THR A 141 9.68 -2.49 -3.67
N ASP A 142 9.57 -3.24 -2.56
CA ASP A 142 8.61 -2.96 -1.49
C ASP A 142 8.72 -1.54 -0.90
N THR A 143 9.90 -0.93 -1.03
CA THR A 143 10.24 0.43 -0.59
C THR A 143 9.94 1.51 -1.62
N GLY A 144 9.64 1.15 -2.88
CA GLY A 144 9.30 2.09 -3.93
C GLY A 144 8.10 2.95 -3.56
N ILE A 145 8.19 4.27 -3.74
CA ILE A 145 7.14 5.21 -3.34
C ILE A 145 6.21 5.46 -4.52
N ILE A 146 4.91 5.36 -4.25
CA ILE A 146 3.84 5.57 -5.20
C ILE A 146 3.03 6.78 -4.74
N ARG A 147 2.86 7.76 -5.65
CA ARG A 147 1.87 8.83 -5.51
C ARG A 147 0.65 8.45 -6.33
N MET A 148 -0.46 8.19 -5.65
CA MET A 148 -1.70 7.81 -6.30
C MET A 148 -2.59 9.02 -6.51
N LEU A 149 -2.92 9.28 -7.77
CA LEU A 149 -3.76 10.38 -8.22
C LEU A 149 -5.20 9.90 -8.40
N PHE A 150 -6.14 10.68 -7.87
CA PHE A 150 -7.57 10.42 -7.91
C PHE A 150 -8.27 11.48 -8.77
N PRO A 151 -9.43 11.13 -9.37
CA PRO A 151 -10.28 12.09 -10.09
C PRO A 151 -11.08 12.99 -9.14
N ASP A 152 -11.94 13.84 -9.70
CA ASP A 152 -13.04 14.53 -8.98
C ASP A 152 -12.57 15.38 -7.78
N ASP A 153 -11.41 16.05 -7.94
CA ASP A 153 -10.73 16.88 -6.94
C ASP A 153 -10.45 16.16 -5.61
N ILE A 154 -10.26 14.85 -5.68
CA ILE A 154 -9.83 14.04 -4.55
C ILE A 154 -8.31 14.16 -4.37
N SER A 155 -7.89 14.45 -3.14
CA SER A 155 -6.48 14.58 -2.80
C SER A 155 -5.71 13.31 -3.19
N SER A 156 -4.47 13.46 -3.64
CA SER A 156 -3.57 12.31 -3.82
C SER A 156 -3.20 11.67 -2.49
N LEU A 157 -2.81 10.39 -2.50
CA LEU A 157 -2.15 9.76 -1.35
C LEU A 157 -0.77 9.25 -1.72
N VAL A 158 0.08 9.05 -0.73
CA VAL A 158 1.40 8.45 -0.87
C VAL A 158 1.49 7.13 -0.12
N ILE A 159 2.04 6.11 -0.75
CA ILE A 159 2.15 4.75 -0.22
C ILE A 159 3.42 4.08 -0.75
N THR A 160 3.95 3.10 -0.02
CA THR A 160 5.03 2.23 -0.55
C THR A 160 4.45 1.03 -1.30
N ALA A 161 5.14 0.50 -2.29
CA ALA A 161 4.67 -0.63 -3.09
C ALA A 161 4.32 -1.86 -2.23
N GLY A 162 5.12 -2.16 -1.20
CA GLY A 162 4.81 -3.27 -0.29
C GLY A 162 3.50 -3.07 0.48
N LEU A 163 3.20 -1.84 0.92
CA LEU A 163 1.93 -1.54 1.60
C LEU A 163 0.74 -1.61 0.64
N LEU A 164 0.92 -1.16 -0.60
CA LEU A 164 -0.10 -1.28 -1.64
C LEU A 164 -0.48 -2.74 -1.87
N SER A 165 0.50 -3.63 -2.00
CA SER A 165 0.28 -5.05 -2.26
C SER A 165 -0.34 -5.81 -1.09
N HIS A 166 0.03 -5.48 0.15
CA HIS A 166 -0.28 -6.34 1.31
C HIS A 166 -1.32 -5.78 2.27
N LYS A 167 -1.47 -4.46 2.37
CA LYS A 167 -2.24 -3.82 3.46
C LYS A 167 -3.28 -2.82 2.99
N MET A 168 -3.11 -2.22 1.81
CA MET A 168 -3.99 -1.14 1.39
C MET A 168 -5.45 -1.57 1.22
N LEU A 169 -5.68 -2.82 0.83
CA LEU A 169 -7.02 -3.39 0.75
C LEU A 169 -7.70 -3.44 2.13
N GLU A 170 -6.99 -3.91 3.16
CA GLU A 170 -7.49 -3.94 4.54
C GLU A 170 -7.82 -2.54 5.06
N TYR A 171 -6.91 -1.58 4.85
CA TYR A 171 -7.13 -0.20 5.26
C TYR A 171 -8.33 0.42 4.55
N SER A 172 -8.51 0.13 3.26
CA SER A 172 -9.65 0.64 2.50
C SER A 172 -10.97 0.08 3.02
N VAL A 173 -11.05 -1.22 3.35
CA VAL A 173 -12.26 -1.79 3.97
C VAL A 173 -12.55 -1.18 5.34
N GLN A 174 -11.51 -0.89 6.15
CA GLN A 174 -11.69 -0.19 7.43
C GLN A 174 -12.27 1.21 7.24
N LYS A 175 -11.85 1.94 6.21
CA LYS A 175 -12.43 3.26 5.87
C LYS A 175 -13.90 3.17 5.49
N ILE A 176 -14.29 2.15 4.72
CA ILE A 176 -15.70 1.93 4.41
C ILE A 176 -16.49 1.58 5.68
N LYS A 177 -15.96 0.73 6.57
CA LYS A 177 -16.60 0.46 7.87
C LYS A 177 -16.84 1.74 8.66
N ILE A 178 -15.84 2.63 8.76
CA ILE A 178 -15.98 3.92 9.46
C ILE A 178 -17.10 4.75 8.84
N TYR A 179 -17.07 4.92 7.51
CA TYR A 179 -18.12 5.64 6.79
C TYR A 179 -19.52 5.06 7.07
N LEU A 180 -19.67 3.74 7.04
CA LEU A 180 -20.97 3.09 7.28
C LEU A 180 -21.42 3.26 8.74
N ASN A 181 -20.51 3.30 9.71
CA ASN A 181 -20.83 3.54 11.12
C ASN A 181 -21.20 5.00 11.44
N GLN A 182 -20.98 5.93 10.51
CA GLN A 182 -21.35 7.34 10.72
C GLN A 182 -22.86 7.56 10.54
N GLN A 183 -23.51 8.06 11.61
CA GLN A 183 -24.89 8.54 11.61
C GLN A 183 -25.90 7.65 10.86
N LYS A 184 -26.45 8.15 9.75
CA LYS A 184 -27.50 7.52 8.93
C LYS A 184 -26.95 6.81 7.69
N ASN A 185 -25.64 6.86 7.45
CA ASN A 185 -25.00 6.31 6.25
C ASN A 185 -25.30 4.82 6.11
N SER A 186 -25.31 4.09 7.23
CA SER A 186 -25.60 2.66 7.20
C SER A 186 -26.99 2.36 6.65
N ALA A 187 -28.01 3.02 7.19
CA ALA A 187 -29.39 2.81 6.79
C ALA A 187 -29.62 3.26 5.34
N TYR A 188 -29.02 4.39 4.96
CA TYR A 188 -29.08 4.91 3.59
C TYR A 188 -28.47 3.94 2.58
N MET A 189 -27.25 3.46 2.80
CA MET A 189 -26.58 2.51 1.91
C MET A 189 -27.30 1.17 1.85
N GLN A 190 -27.79 0.66 2.99
CA GLN A 190 -28.61 -0.56 2.98
C GLN A 190 -29.88 -0.39 2.15
N GLN A 191 -30.57 0.75 2.23
CA GLN A 191 -31.78 1.00 1.44
C GLN A 191 -31.47 1.00 -0.06
N LYS A 192 -30.41 1.69 -0.48
CA LYS A 192 -29.97 1.73 -1.88
C LYS A 192 -29.58 0.34 -2.39
N LEU A 193 -28.81 -0.43 -1.60
CA LEU A 193 -28.40 -1.78 -1.98
C LEU A 193 -29.58 -2.76 -2.04
N ARG A 194 -30.56 -2.67 -1.12
CA ARG A 194 -31.76 -3.52 -1.16
C ARG A 194 -32.58 -3.32 -2.43
N ALA A 195 -32.64 -2.08 -2.94
CA ALA A 195 -33.32 -1.80 -4.20
C ALA A 195 -32.66 -2.52 -5.40
N ILE A 196 -31.35 -2.75 -5.34
CA ILE A 196 -30.56 -3.46 -6.35
C ILE A 196 -30.67 -4.98 -6.17
N PHE A 197 -30.59 -5.48 -4.93
CA PHE A 197 -30.56 -6.92 -4.60
C PHE A 197 -31.91 -7.45 -4.07
N LYS A 198 -32.98 -7.26 -4.84
CA LYS A 198 -34.37 -7.54 -4.40
C LYS A 198 -34.62 -8.97 -3.87
N GLN A 199 -33.92 -9.97 -4.40
CA GLN A 199 -34.16 -11.39 -4.09
C GLN A 199 -33.15 -12.01 -3.11
N ILE A 200 -32.12 -11.27 -2.72
CA ILE A 200 -30.96 -11.82 -1.97
C ILE A 200 -30.74 -11.09 -0.63
N GLY A 201 -31.82 -10.62 -0.01
CA GLY A 201 -31.78 -9.73 1.14
C GLY A 201 -31.04 -10.27 2.36
N LEU A 202 -31.10 -11.58 2.61
CA LEU A 202 -30.38 -12.22 3.72
C LEU A 202 -28.87 -12.22 3.50
N VAL A 203 -28.40 -12.65 2.33
CA VAL A 203 -26.97 -12.64 1.96
C VAL A 203 -26.41 -11.22 1.94
N LEU A 204 -27.21 -10.25 1.47
CA LEU A 204 -26.87 -8.83 1.55
C LEU A 204 -26.65 -8.37 2.99
N LYS A 205 -27.59 -8.70 3.89
CA LYS A 205 -27.48 -8.36 5.30
C LYS A 205 -26.25 -9.00 5.95
N GLU A 206 -25.93 -10.24 5.62
CA GLU A 206 -24.76 -10.96 6.13
C GLU A 206 -23.45 -10.30 5.71
N LEU A 207 -23.25 -10.07 4.40
CA LEU A 207 -22.02 -9.44 3.91
C LEU A 207 -21.88 -8.01 4.43
N TYR A 208 -22.97 -7.25 4.44
CA TYR A 208 -22.98 -5.90 4.99
C TYR A 208 -22.60 -5.88 6.48
N ASN A 209 -23.19 -6.77 7.29
CA ASN A 209 -22.82 -6.91 8.70
C ASN A 209 -21.38 -7.38 8.87
N LYS A 210 -20.86 -8.21 7.97
CA LYS A 210 -19.46 -8.64 7.97
C LYS A 210 -18.51 -7.45 7.77
N VAL A 211 -18.84 -6.50 6.88
CA VAL A 211 -18.06 -5.25 6.73
C VAL A 211 -18.02 -4.45 8.03
N LEU A 212 -19.16 -4.31 8.71
CA LEU A 212 -19.25 -3.53 9.95
C LEU A 212 -18.52 -4.18 11.14
N THR A 213 -18.66 -5.50 11.28
CA THR A 213 -18.24 -6.21 12.50
C THR A 213 -16.87 -6.87 12.35
N ARG A 214 -16.53 -7.36 11.14
CA ARG A 214 -15.32 -8.14 10.86
C ARG A 214 -14.67 -7.69 9.53
N PRO A 215 -14.21 -6.43 9.43
CA PRO A 215 -13.67 -5.85 8.20
C PRO A 215 -12.51 -6.67 7.61
N GLY A 216 -11.62 -7.21 8.44
CA GLY A 216 -10.53 -8.10 7.98
C GLY A 216 -11.04 -9.39 7.32
N GLN A 217 -12.16 -9.95 7.78
CA GLN A 217 -12.79 -11.09 7.09
C GLN A 217 -13.60 -10.64 5.86
N ALA A 218 -14.09 -9.41 5.82
CA ALA A 218 -14.82 -8.88 4.66
C ALA A 218 -13.89 -8.73 3.45
N VAL A 219 -12.60 -8.46 3.67
CA VAL A 219 -11.55 -8.44 2.63
C VAL A 219 -11.53 -9.73 1.79
N SER A 220 -11.77 -10.89 2.41
CA SER A 220 -11.77 -12.17 1.67
C SER A 220 -12.82 -12.21 0.55
N SER A 221 -13.93 -11.47 0.70
CA SER A 221 -14.99 -11.41 -0.32
C SER A 221 -14.62 -10.60 -1.56
N ILE A 222 -13.51 -9.85 -1.49
CA ILE A 222 -12.89 -9.14 -2.61
C ILE A 222 -11.79 -9.99 -3.22
N ILE A 223 -10.95 -10.64 -2.40
CA ILE A 223 -9.82 -11.49 -2.86
C ILE A 223 -10.35 -12.76 -3.56
N GLU A 224 -11.41 -13.34 -3.00
CA GLU A 224 -12.09 -14.53 -3.52
C GLU A 224 -13.53 -14.16 -3.88
N PRO A 225 -13.74 -13.44 -4.99
CA PRO A 225 -15.04 -12.90 -5.31
C PRO A 225 -16.00 -14.01 -5.79
N THR A 226 -17.23 -13.91 -5.31
CA THR A 226 -18.42 -14.55 -5.92
C THR A 226 -19.11 -13.53 -6.80
N ASP A 227 -20.02 -13.96 -7.68
CA ASP A 227 -20.85 -13.02 -8.47
C ASP A 227 -21.56 -12.00 -7.57
N PHE A 228 -22.08 -12.48 -6.43
CA PHE A 228 -22.73 -11.63 -5.45
C PHE A 228 -21.76 -10.63 -4.80
N SER A 229 -20.62 -11.10 -4.25
CA SER A 229 -19.70 -10.21 -3.53
C SER A 229 -19.04 -9.19 -4.45
N PHE A 230 -18.70 -9.59 -5.68
CA PHE A 230 -18.20 -8.68 -6.70
C PHE A 230 -19.20 -7.54 -6.95
N ARG A 231 -20.47 -7.88 -7.22
CA ARG A 231 -21.53 -6.89 -7.46
C ARG A 231 -21.79 -6.03 -6.24
N PHE A 232 -21.77 -6.62 -5.04
CA PHE A 232 -21.94 -5.88 -3.79
C PHE A 232 -20.90 -4.77 -3.65
N TRP A 233 -19.61 -5.10 -3.80
CA TRP A 233 -18.52 -4.12 -3.68
C TRP A 233 -18.54 -3.09 -4.81
N ALA A 234 -18.83 -3.51 -6.04
CA ALA A 234 -18.96 -2.60 -7.18
C ALA A 234 -20.06 -1.55 -6.94
N HIS A 235 -21.24 -1.97 -6.48
CA HIS A 235 -22.34 -1.05 -6.21
C HIS A 235 -22.08 -0.19 -4.97
N LEU A 236 -21.59 -0.76 -3.87
CA LEU A 236 -21.32 -0.01 -2.64
C LEU A 236 -20.28 1.10 -2.88
N THR A 237 -19.15 0.77 -3.50
CA THR A 237 -18.08 1.75 -3.78
C THR A 237 -18.56 2.83 -4.76
N SER A 238 -19.30 2.46 -5.80
CA SER A 238 -19.88 3.42 -6.74
C SER A 238 -20.88 4.37 -6.07
N LEU A 239 -21.73 3.88 -5.17
CA LEU A 239 -22.69 4.72 -4.45
C LEU A 239 -21.98 5.74 -3.55
N ILE A 240 -20.93 5.32 -2.83
CA ILE A 240 -20.13 6.20 -1.99
C ILE A 240 -19.45 7.29 -2.83
N ILE A 241 -18.81 6.92 -3.95
CA ILE A 241 -18.16 7.88 -4.84
C ILE A 241 -19.17 8.91 -5.38
N GLN A 242 -20.37 8.45 -5.79
CA GLN A 242 -21.42 9.33 -6.31
C GLN A 242 -21.93 10.32 -5.26
N GLU A 243 -22.08 9.89 -4.01
CA GLU A 243 -22.53 10.74 -2.92
C GLU A 243 -21.56 11.91 -2.70
N PHE A 244 -20.26 11.62 -2.65
CA PHE A 244 -19.26 12.65 -2.41
C PHE A 244 -18.94 13.49 -3.65
N ARG A 245 -19.20 13.00 -4.86
CA ARG A 245 -18.97 13.77 -6.10
C ARG A 245 -19.71 15.12 -6.10
N ALA A 246 -20.91 15.17 -5.55
CA ALA A 246 -21.73 16.39 -5.51
C ALA A 246 -21.32 17.38 -4.41
N LYS A 247 -20.38 17.01 -3.53
CA LYS A 247 -19.96 17.83 -2.39
C LYS A 247 -18.69 18.61 -2.71
N ASP A 248 -18.80 19.93 -2.68
CA ASP A 248 -17.66 20.85 -2.69
C ASP A 248 -16.97 20.88 -1.31
N ASN A 249 -15.65 21.06 -1.30
CA ASN A 249 -14.83 21.19 -0.08
C ASN A 249 -14.98 20.01 0.91
N LYS A 250 -14.57 18.82 0.48
CA LYS A 250 -14.54 17.60 1.31
C LYS A 250 -13.50 17.73 2.42
N LEU A 251 -13.84 17.33 3.64
CA LEU A 251 -12.89 17.21 4.75
C LEU A 251 -11.87 16.08 4.49
N ALA A 252 -10.74 16.08 5.19
CA ALA A 252 -9.69 15.08 5.00
C ALA A 252 -10.20 13.64 5.23
N GLU A 253 -11.09 13.45 6.20
CA GLU A 253 -11.73 12.17 6.49
C GLU A 253 -12.62 11.71 5.33
N GLU A 254 -13.36 12.64 4.72
CA GLU A 254 -14.24 12.38 3.58
C GLU A 254 -13.45 12.08 2.31
N GLN A 255 -12.34 12.81 2.10
CA GLN A 255 -11.37 12.52 1.04
C GLN A 255 -10.83 11.09 1.19
N SER A 256 -10.48 10.69 2.42
CA SER A 256 -9.99 9.35 2.71
C SER A 256 -11.03 8.25 2.46
N ILE A 257 -12.32 8.51 2.68
CA ILE A 257 -13.41 7.60 2.34
C ILE A 257 -13.54 7.46 0.82
N CYS A 258 -13.45 8.56 0.07
CA CYS A 258 -13.49 8.54 -1.40
C CYS A 258 -12.31 7.75 -1.98
N GLN A 259 -11.09 8.01 -1.49
CA GLN A 259 -9.88 7.28 -1.87
C GLN A 259 -10.05 5.77 -1.64
N ALA A 260 -10.55 5.37 -0.46
CA ALA A 260 -10.83 3.97 -0.15
C ALA A 260 -11.86 3.34 -1.09
N ALA A 261 -12.94 4.06 -1.42
CA ALA A 261 -13.96 3.57 -2.33
C ALA A 261 -13.42 3.33 -3.74
N TYR A 262 -12.60 4.25 -4.28
CA TYR A 262 -11.92 4.04 -5.56
C TYR A 262 -10.99 2.83 -5.51
N LEU A 263 -10.13 2.74 -4.50
CA LEU A 263 -9.21 1.62 -4.32
C LEU A 263 -9.95 0.29 -4.32
N LEU A 264 -11.00 0.17 -3.49
CA LEU A 264 -11.80 -1.05 -3.42
C LEU A 264 -12.47 -1.39 -4.74
N GLY A 265 -12.98 -0.40 -5.48
CA GLY A 265 -13.55 -0.61 -6.81
C GLY A 265 -12.55 -1.28 -7.75
N PHE A 266 -11.30 -0.78 -7.79
CA PHE A 266 -10.27 -1.33 -8.67
C PHE A 266 -9.67 -2.65 -8.17
N TYR A 267 -9.49 -2.84 -6.86
CA TYR A 267 -9.13 -4.15 -6.31
C TYR A 267 -10.20 -5.20 -6.64
N ASN A 268 -11.48 -4.85 -6.51
CA ASN A 268 -12.58 -5.74 -6.82
C ASN A 268 -12.57 -6.18 -8.29
N VAL A 269 -12.30 -5.25 -9.23
CA VAL A 269 -12.11 -5.59 -10.65
C VAL A 269 -10.87 -6.47 -10.87
N HIS A 270 -9.75 -6.15 -10.22
CA HIS A 270 -8.51 -6.90 -10.35
C HIS A 270 -8.67 -8.37 -9.91
N TYR A 271 -9.19 -8.61 -8.70
CA TYR A 271 -9.39 -9.97 -8.20
C TYR A 271 -10.49 -10.72 -8.95
N GLN A 272 -11.54 -10.03 -9.43
CA GLN A 272 -12.52 -10.65 -10.31
C GLN A 272 -11.87 -11.12 -11.62
N GLY A 273 -10.95 -10.34 -12.19
CA GLY A 273 -10.19 -10.73 -13.37
C GLY A 273 -9.31 -11.96 -13.14
N ILE A 274 -8.68 -12.06 -11.96
CA ILE A 274 -7.90 -13.25 -11.56
C ILE A 274 -8.82 -14.48 -11.43
N ALA A 275 -9.94 -14.35 -10.72
CA ALA A 275 -10.89 -15.44 -10.52
C ALA A 275 -11.48 -15.95 -11.85
N GLN A 276 -11.81 -15.02 -12.76
CA GLN A 276 -12.32 -15.34 -14.09
C GLN A 276 -11.28 -16.11 -14.92
N LYS A 277 -10.03 -15.64 -14.97
CA LYS A 277 -8.94 -16.35 -15.67
C LYS A 277 -8.72 -17.75 -15.12
N LYS A 278 -8.74 -17.92 -13.79
CA LYS A 278 -8.62 -19.23 -13.15
C LYS A 278 -9.75 -20.16 -13.58
N LYS A 279 -10.99 -19.69 -13.58
CA LYS A 279 -12.16 -20.47 -14.00
C LYS A 279 -12.11 -20.86 -15.49
N GLU A 280 -11.64 -19.94 -16.33
CA GLU A 280 -11.43 -20.20 -17.76
C GLU A 280 -10.37 -21.28 -17.97
N SER A 281 -9.21 -21.18 -17.30
CA SER A 281 -8.17 -22.21 -17.34
C SER A 281 -8.65 -23.58 -16.84
N GLU A 282 -9.39 -23.64 -15.72
CA GLU A 282 -9.95 -24.89 -15.21
C GLU A 282 -10.97 -25.50 -16.18
N THR A 283 -11.78 -24.67 -16.82
CA THR A 283 -12.77 -25.13 -17.81
C THR A 283 -12.07 -25.65 -19.07
N ALA A 284 -11.04 -24.95 -19.56
CA ALA A 284 -10.25 -25.37 -20.70
C ALA A 284 -9.54 -26.71 -20.42
N LEU A 285 -8.94 -26.88 -19.23
CA LEU A 285 -8.31 -28.14 -18.82
C LEU A 285 -9.31 -29.30 -18.76
N ARG A 286 -10.50 -29.10 -18.18
CA ARG A 286 -11.55 -30.14 -18.18
C ARG A 286 -12.00 -30.49 -19.58
N TYR A 287 -12.12 -29.51 -20.46
CA TYR A 287 -12.51 -29.74 -21.85
C TYR A 287 -11.42 -30.52 -22.61
N LEU A 288 -10.15 -30.15 -22.43
CA LEU A 288 -8.99 -30.88 -22.94
C LEU A 288 -9.00 -32.34 -22.45
N GLU A 289 -9.17 -32.56 -21.14
CA GLU A 289 -9.24 -33.91 -20.57
C GLU A 289 -10.37 -34.74 -21.18
N LEU A 290 -11.57 -34.15 -21.32
CA LEU A 290 -12.70 -34.82 -21.96
C LEU A 290 -12.44 -35.14 -23.45
N ARG A 291 -11.65 -34.31 -24.14
CA ARG A 291 -11.28 -34.53 -25.55
C ARG A 291 -10.22 -35.59 -25.72
N LEU A 292 -9.21 -35.62 -24.86
CA LEU A 292 -8.16 -36.63 -24.88
C LEU A 292 -8.71 -38.05 -24.62
N ARG A 293 -9.83 -38.14 -23.91
CA ARG A 293 -10.58 -39.39 -23.69
C ARG A 293 -11.51 -39.80 -24.84
N LYS A 294 -11.38 -39.19 -26.02
CA LYS A 294 -12.13 -39.56 -27.23
C LYS A 294 -11.16 -39.93 -28.36
N GLN A 295 -11.63 -40.75 -29.33
CA GLN A 295 -10.85 -41.06 -30.53
C GLN A 295 -10.37 -39.76 -31.20
N PRO A 296 -9.13 -39.72 -31.71
CA PRO A 296 -8.25 -40.86 -32.01
C PRO A 296 -7.37 -41.38 -30.85
N TYR A 297 -7.47 -40.83 -29.62
CA TYR A 297 -6.65 -41.17 -28.44
C TYR A 297 -5.13 -40.94 -28.57
N PHE A 298 -4.62 -40.75 -29.79
CA PHE A 298 -3.28 -40.27 -30.10
C PHE A 298 -3.39 -38.84 -30.61
N PHE A 299 -2.81 -37.91 -29.87
CA PHE A 299 -2.78 -36.49 -30.20
C PHE A 299 -1.33 -36.04 -30.31
N THR A 300 -1.00 -35.34 -31.38
CA THR A 300 0.24 -34.58 -31.47
C THR A 300 0.10 -33.27 -30.69
N ILE A 301 1.22 -32.60 -30.42
CA ILE A 301 1.20 -31.26 -29.79
C ILE A 301 0.41 -30.27 -30.65
N THR A 302 0.52 -30.36 -31.98
CA THR A 302 -0.24 -29.54 -32.92
C THR A 302 -1.75 -29.77 -32.77
N ASP A 303 -2.17 -31.04 -32.67
CA ASP A 303 -3.59 -31.38 -32.46
C ASP A 303 -4.14 -30.75 -31.18
N ILE A 304 -3.32 -30.69 -30.11
CA ILE A 304 -3.70 -30.08 -28.83
C ILE A 304 -3.84 -28.56 -28.96
N TYR A 305 -2.93 -27.89 -29.67
CA TYR A 305 -3.01 -26.44 -29.90
C TYR A 305 -4.21 -26.02 -30.75
N ASP A 306 -4.70 -26.90 -31.63
CA ASP A 306 -5.86 -26.65 -32.49
C ASP A 306 -7.19 -27.05 -31.85
N LEU A 307 -7.19 -27.57 -30.62
CA LEU A 307 -8.41 -27.93 -29.92
C LEU A 307 -9.25 -26.70 -29.61
N LYS A 308 -10.53 -26.80 -29.95
CA LYS A 308 -11.53 -25.76 -29.72
C LYS A 308 -12.57 -26.24 -28.72
N ASP A 309 -13.04 -25.32 -27.88
CA ASP A 309 -14.16 -25.52 -26.98
C ASP A 309 -15.49 -25.71 -27.74
N SER A 310 -16.59 -25.88 -27.01
CA SER A 310 -17.93 -26.03 -27.61
C SER A 310 -18.44 -24.79 -28.35
N LYS A 311 -17.76 -23.65 -28.23
CA LYS A 311 -18.08 -22.39 -28.91
C LYS A 311 -17.12 -22.10 -30.06
N GLY A 312 -16.18 -23.00 -30.36
CA GLY A 312 -15.22 -22.84 -31.45
C GLY A 312 -14.01 -21.96 -31.11
N ILE A 313 -13.80 -21.65 -29.83
CA ILE A 313 -12.67 -20.85 -29.34
C ILE A 313 -11.52 -21.82 -29.01
N LEU A 314 -10.30 -21.47 -29.41
CA LEU A 314 -9.10 -22.25 -29.07
C LEU A 314 -8.94 -22.32 -27.54
N LEU A 315 -8.60 -23.50 -27.04
CA LEU A 315 -8.35 -23.75 -25.62
C LEU A 315 -7.06 -23.10 -25.11
#